data_AF-A0A7C8J207-F1
#
_entry.id   AF-A0A7C8J207-F1
#
_cell.length_a   1.000
_cell.length_b   1.000
_cell.length_c   1.000
_cell.angle_alpha   90.00
_cell.angle_beta   90.00
_cell.angle_gamma   90.00
#
_symmetry.space_group_name_H-M   'P 1'
#
loop_
_entity.id
_entity.type
_entity.pdbx_description
1 polymer ?
#
loop_
_entity_poly.entity_id
_entity_poly.type
_entity_poly.pdbx_seq_one_letter_code
_entity_poly.pdbx_strand_id
1 'polypeptide(L)'
;MPADRQAGRTVFFFLSSSPDDCIGGCMHHNFTQQDLYEFIDILVFAQASDTRVGSLPDERAFEIRMRGNNTALENNADIPLSPGDYIIAPKFSSVTLYVSDELYLDRGLSHSVTPRDSAFRDKIRHRDRGCVLSGVINKAADRGNWKAFEAAHIWPLSKGTEWVRQNAGRWVTDSDGLSNEDKMNSPQNGILLSSNSHTLFNSHTLAVNPEANYRVYAFDDDNFGYSEKYMSVPARQNGEVGARDTLLQWHFRQSVLANMRGAGEPIWDYGPNEEGDVVGRLLSSDHTMTRLGEEVGARLALTSYLPSSLRDDR
;
A
#
# COMPACT_ATOMS: atom_id res chain seq x y z
N MET A 1 -10.10 20.34 10.97
CA MET A 1 -9.65 19.73 9.71
C MET A 1 -9.31 18.29 10.02
N PRO A 2 -9.74 17.30 9.23
CA PRO A 2 -9.26 15.93 9.37
C PRO A 2 -7.74 15.93 9.26
N ALA A 3 -7.05 15.07 10.00
CA ALA A 3 -5.64 14.83 9.73
C ALA A 3 -5.54 14.22 8.33
N ASP A 4 -4.82 14.87 7.43
CA ASP A 4 -4.48 14.34 6.12
C ASP A 4 -3.01 13.92 6.10
N ARG A 5 -2.65 13.04 5.17
CA ARG A 5 -1.27 12.56 4.99
C ARG A 5 -0.34 13.61 4.38
N GLN A 6 -0.81 14.86 4.23
CA GLN A 6 0.01 15.98 3.83
C GLN A 6 0.78 16.57 5.01
N ALA A 7 0.25 16.44 6.23
CA ALA A 7 0.93 16.86 7.44
C ALA A 7 2.30 16.17 7.56
N GLY A 8 3.36 16.95 7.78
CA GLY A 8 4.73 16.45 7.95
C GLY A 8 5.48 16.13 6.65
N ARG A 9 4.89 16.31 5.47
CA ARG A 9 5.63 16.18 4.21
C ARG A 9 6.75 17.22 4.11
N THR A 10 7.89 16.77 3.62
CA THR A 10 9.09 17.59 3.44
C THR A 10 9.62 17.54 2.01
N VAL A 11 9.02 16.70 1.17
CA VAL A 11 9.32 16.56 -0.25
C VAL A 11 8.02 16.75 -1.03
N PHE A 12 8.04 17.58 -2.06
CA PHE A 12 6.87 17.94 -2.86
C PHE A 12 7.12 17.76 -4.36
N PHE A 13 6.09 17.36 -5.10
CA PHE A 13 6.18 17.00 -6.51
C PHE A 13 5.36 17.95 -7.38
N PHE A 14 5.94 18.37 -8.49
CA PHE A 14 5.31 19.30 -9.45
C PHE A 14 5.60 18.84 -10.87
N LEU A 15 4.64 18.95 -11.78
CA LEU A 15 4.89 18.77 -13.20
C LEU A 15 5.48 20.05 -13.79
N SER A 16 6.41 19.92 -14.74
CA SER A 16 6.98 21.10 -15.43
C SER A 16 5.96 21.89 -16.24
N SER A 17 4.84 21.27 -16.63
CA SER A 17 3.71 21.91 -17.32
C SER A 17 2.86 22.78 -16.39
N SER A 18 2.90 22.52 -15.08
CA SER A 18 2.13 23.22 -14.04
C SER A 18 3.01 23.36 -12.78
N PRO A 19 4.12 24.13 -12.86
CA PRO A 19 5.16 24.13 -11.83
C PRO A 19 4.70 24.70 -10.48
N ASP A 20 3.57 25.40 -10.44
CA ASP A 20 3.00 25.98 -9.23
C ASP A 20 1.94 25.06 -8.58
N ASP A 21 1.49 24.02 -9.29
CA ASP A 21 0.47 23.08 -8.82
C ASP A 21 1.12 21.80 -8.27
N CYS A 22 1.06 21.64 -6.95
CA CYS A 22 1.60 20.47 -6.27
C CYS A 22 0.73 19.24 -6.59
N ILE A 23 1.34 18.22 -7.20
CA ILE A 23 0.65 16.97 -7.57
C ILE A 23 0.78 15.88 -6.51
N GLY A 24 1.60 16.11 -5.48
CA GLY A 24 1.89 15.11 -4.46
C GLY A 24 3.12 15.44 -3.62
N GLY A 25 3.49 14.51 -2.75
CA GLY A 25 4.68 14.64 -1.92
C GLY A 25 4.79 13.51 -0.90
N CYS A 26 5.85 13.51 -0.11
CA CYS A 26 6.05 12.50 0.93
C CYS A 26 6.76 13.08 2.16
N MET A 27 6.54 12.43 3.30
CA MET A 27 7.41 12.59 4.45
C MET A 27 8.74 11.89 4.14
N HIS A 28 9.83 12.64 4.16
CA HIS A 28 11.15 12.09 3.91
C HIS A 28 11.74 11.50 5.20
N HIS A 29 12.02 10.19 5.17
CA HIS A 29 12.81 9.50 6.20
C HIS A 29 14.22 9.25 5.69
N ASN A 30 14.40 8.16 4.93
CA ASN A 30 15.69 7.72 4.40
C ASN A 30 15.58 7.35 2.91
N PHE A 31 14.67 7.99 2.18
CA PHE A 31 14.51 7.75 0.75
C PHE A 31 15.74 8.22 -0.03
N THR A 32 15.98 7.58 -1.15
CA THR A 32 17.09 7.81 -2.07
C THR A 32 16.57 8.47 -3.33
N GLN A 33 17.47 8.93 -4.20
CA GLN A 33 17.04 9.47 -5.50
C GLN A 33 16.40 8.39 -6.38
N GLN A 34 16.88 7.13 -6.31
CA GLN A 34 16.23 6.00 -6.98
C GLN A 34 14.81 5.75 -6.46
N ASP A 35 14.59 5.78 -5.15
CA ASP A 35 13.24 5.61 -4.58
C ASP A 35 12.27 6.65 -5.15
N LEU A 36 12.72 7.90 -5.29
CA LEU A 36 11.89 8.94 -5.87
C LEU A 36 11.49 8.62 -7.33
N TYR A 37 12.41 8.12 -8.14
CA TYR A 37 12.08 7.65 -9.49
C TYR A 37 11.01 6.55 -9.44
N GLU A 38 11.14 5.56 -8.55
CA GLU A 38 10.14 4.48 -8.39
C GLU A 38 8.76 5.02 -8.00
N PHE A 39 8.70 6.01 -7.10
CA PHE A 39 7.44 6.65 -6.72
C PHE A 39 6.81 7.40 -7.90
N ILE A 40 7.59 8.14 -8.68
CA ILE A 40 7.08 8.92 -9.82
C ILE A 40 6.56 8.01 -10.95
N ASP A 41 7.14 6.83 -11.19
CA ASP A 41 6.59 5.84 -12.14
C ASP A 41 5.17 5.37 -11.77
N ILE A 42 4.84 5.43 -10.48
CA ILE A 42 3.52 5.06 -9.98
C ILE A 42 2.56 6.24 -10.10
N LEU A 43 3.03 7.44 -9.76
CA LEU A 43 2.21 8.66 -9.69
C LEU A 43 1.96 9.31 -11.04
N VAL A 44 2.83 9.12 -12.02
CA VAL A 44 2.82 9.83 -13.31
C VAL A 44 2.92 8.82 -14.44
N PHE A 45 2.10 9.00 -15.48
CA PHE A 45 2.24 8.26 -16.74
C PHE A 45 2.60 9.21 -17.89
N ALA A 46 3.34 8.67 -18.85
CA ALA A 46 3.81 9.38 -20.02
C ALA A 46 2.99 8.99 -21.25
N GLN A 47 2.58 9.98 -22.05
CA GLN A 47 1.91 9.77 -23.33
C GLN A 47 2.75 10.39 -24.44
N ALA A 48 3.09 9.59 -25.46
CA ALA A 48 3.74 10.06 -26.67
C ALA A 48 2.69 10.63 -27.65
N SER A 49 2.97 11.79 -28.23
CA SER A 49 2.09 12.48 -29.19
C SER A 49 1.99 11.80 -30.56
N ASP A 50 2.94 10.92 -30.90
CA ASP A 50 2.92 10.18 -32.17
C ASP A 50 3.23 8.70 -31.96
N THR A 51 2.23 7.84 -32.22
CA THR A 51 2.32 6.37 -32.19
C THR A 51 3.35 5.77 -33.17
N ARG A 52 3.93 6.58 -34.06
CA ARG A 52 4.96 6.18 -35.03
C ARG A 52 6.39 6.34 -34.53
N VAL A 53 6.58 7.03 -33.41
CA VAL A 53 7.87 6.97 -32.71
C VAL A 53 7.99 5.55 -32.20
N GLY A 54 8.87 4.76 -32.82
CA GLY A 54 9.21 3.42 -32.34
C GLY A 54 9.47 3.46 -30.84
N SER A 55 9.14 2.37 -30.14
CA SER A 55 9.19 2.24 -28.68
C SER A 55 10.14 3.24 -28.04
N LEU A 56 9.62 4.09 -27.14
CA LEU A 56 10.46 4.95 -26.31
C LEU A 56 11.68 4.12 -25.86
N PRO A 57 12.90 4.71 -25.87
CA PRO A 57 14.07 4.00 -25.35
C PRO A 57 13.72 3.34 -24.02
N ASP A 58 14.39 2.25 -23.64
CA ASP A 58 14.23 1.55 -22.35
C ASP A 58 14.52 2.45 -21.11
N GLU A 59 14.66 3.75 -21.33
CA GLU A 59 14.78 4.80 -20.34
C GLU A 59 13.42 5.43 -20.00
N ARG A 60 13.28 5.82 -18.74
CA ARG A 60 12.14 6.62 -18.26
C ARG A 60 11.93 7.85 -19.14
N ALA A 61 10.67 8.11 -19.50
CA ALA A 61 10.26 9.22 -20.35
C ALA A 61 10.32 10.60 -19.67
N PHE A 62 10.70 10.64 -18.40
CA PHE A 62 10.84 11.84 -17.60
C PHE A 62 12.19 11.88 -16.89
N GLU A 63 12.52 13.08 -16.41
CA GLU A 63 13.62 13.35 -15.49
C GLU A 63 13.07 14.12 -14.29
N ILE A 64 13.79 14.05 -13.17
CA ILE A 64 13.43 14.75 -11.94
C ILE A 64 14.53 15.75 -11.60
N ARG A 65 14.16 16.97 -11.24
CA ARG A 65 15.09 18.03 -10.81
C ARG A 65 14.61 18.66 -9.52
N MET A 66 15.52 18.99 -8.61
CA MET A 66 15.15 19.85 -7.48
C MET A 66 14.92 21.28 -8.01
N ARG A 67 13.86 21.95 -7.54
CA ARG A 67 13.54 23.34 -7.91
C ARG A 67 14.72 24.25 -7.62
N GLY A 68 15.10 25.06 -8.61
CA GLY A 68 16.28 25.93 -8.55
C GLY A 68 17.60 25.23 -8.91
N ASN A 69 17.60 23.92 -9.14
CA ASN A 69 18.72 23.15 -9.67
C ASN A 69 18.42 22.70 -11.11
N ASN A 70 19.38 22.92 -12.02
CA ASN A 70 19.24 22.54 -13.42
C ASN A 70 19.74 21.12 -13.72
N THR A 71 20.39 20.47 -12.75
CA THR A 71 20.89 19.10 -12.88
C THR A 71 19.79 18.11 -12.52
N ALA A 72 19.55 17.14 -13.40
CA ALA A 72 18.66 16.01 -13.12
C ALA A 72 19.23 15.15 -11.99
N LEU A 73 18.34 14.62 -11.15
CA LEU A 73 18.70 13.62 -10.16
C LEU A 73 19.25 12.39 -10.85
N GLU A 74 20.24 11.76 -10.21
CA GLU A 74 20.75 10.47 -10.62
C GLU A 74 19.78 9.38 -10.17
N ASN A 75 19.49 8.41 -11.04
CA ASN A 75 18.76 7.22 -10.62
C ASN A 75 19.69 6.30 -9.82
N ASN A 76 19.92 6.65 -8.55
CA ASN A 76 20.95 6.04 -7.71
C ASN A 76 20.44 5.79 -6.27
N ALA A 77 20.51 4.53 -5.83
CA ALA A 77 20.14 4.11 -4.47
C ALA A 77 21.13 4.52 -3.38
N ASP A 78 22.37 4.89 -3.73
CA ASP A 78 23.38 5.28 -2.74
C ASP A 78 23.31 6.78 -2.40
N ILE A 79 22.51 7.55 -3.15
CA ILE A 79 22.38 9.00 -2.94
C ILE A 79 21.07 9.29 -2.19
N PRO A 80 21.15 9.82 -0.95
CA PRO A 80 19.97 10.23 -0.22
C PRO A 80 19.19 11.32 -0.96
N LEU A 81 17.86 11.24 -0.86
CA LEU A 81 16.98 12.30 -1.31
C LEU A 81 17.01 13.44 -0.29
N SER A 82 17.01 14.70 -0.75
CA SER A 82 16.92 15.85 0.15
C SER A 82 15.48 16.33 0.28
N PRO A 83 15.06 16.89 1.42
CA PRO A 83 13.83 17.69 1.50
C PRO A 83 13.81 18.81 0.44
N GLY A 84 12.63 19.10 -0.11
CA GLY A 84 12.44 20.19 -1.06
C GLY A 84 11.40 19.92 -2.15
N ASP A 85 11.32 20.87 -3.08
CA ASP A 85 10.40 20.81 -4.21
C ASP A 85 11.09 20.17 -5.41
N TYR A 86 10.43 19.21 -6.05
CA TYR A 86 10.96 18.49 -7.21
C TYR A 86 10.05 18.70 -8.42
N ILE A 87 10.67 19.13 -9.52
CA ILE A 87 10.04 19.31 -10.82
C ILE A 87 10.27 18.04 -11.65
N ILE A 88 9.18 17.47 -12.15
CA ILE A 88 9.15 16.31 -13.03
C ILE A 88 8.90 16.81 -14.45
N ALA A 89 9.86 16.58 -15.34
CA ALA A 89 9.83 17.10 -16.71
C ALA A 89 9.94 15.96 -17.73
N PRO A 90 9.23 16.02 -18.87
CA PRO A 90 9.42 15.06 -19.94
C PRO A 90 10.82 15.21 -20.55
N LYS A 91 11.51 14.09 -20.79
CA LYS A 91 12.81 14.10 -21.49
C LYS A 91 12.68 14.43 -22.98
N PHE A 92 11.53 14.11 -23.55
CA PHE A 92 11.28 14.23 -24.98
C PHE A 92 10.16 15.24 -25.23
N SER A 93 10.33 16.12 -26.22
CA SER A 93 9.33 17.13 -26.58
C SER A 93 8.03 16.52 -27.11
N SER A 94 8.05 15.26 -27.54
CA SER A 94 6.88 14.48 -27.96
C SER A 94 6.15 13.80 -26.80
N VAL A 95 6.65 13.91 -25.57
CA VAL A 95 6.05 13.29 -24.39
C VAL A 95 5.33 14.34 -23.56
N THR A 96 4.08 14.03 -23.20
CA THR A 96 3.32 14.75 -22.18
C THR A 96 3.17 13.86 -20.95
N LEU A 97 3.33 14.45 -19.77
CA LEU A 97 3.19 13.78 -18.49
C LEU A 97 1.84 14.11 -17.87
N TYR A 98 1.20 13.09 -17.29
CA TYR A 98 -0.07 13.21 -16.60
C TYR A 98 0.00 12.53 -15.24
N VAL A 99 -0.68 13.12 -14.25
CA VAL A 99 -0.89 12.45 -12.97
C VAL A 99 -1.81 11.26 -13.19
N SER A 100 -1.43 10.11 -12.66
CA SER A 100 -2.22 8.89 -12.68
C SER A 100 -3.55 9.09 -11.95
N ASP A 101 -4.64 8.68 -12.58
CA ASP A 101 -5.98 8.61 -12.01
C ASP A 101 -6.28 7.24 -11.36
N GLU A 102 -5.27 6.36 -11.27
CA GLU A 102 -5.43 5.01 -10.73
C GLU A 102 -5.96 5.03 -9.30
N LEU A 103 -7.05 4.33 -9.04
CA LEU A 103 -7.59 4.22 -7.69
C LEU A 103 -6.72 3.31 -6.83
N TYR A 104 -6.48 3.72 -5.58
CA TYR A 104 -5.96 2.83 -4.55
C TYR A 104 -7.13 2.20 -3.79
N LEU A 105 -7.02 0.93 -3.40
CA LEU A 105 -8.09 0.26 -2.66
C LEU A 105 -8.01 0.63 -1.19
N ASP A 106 -8.95 1.46 -0.72
CA ASP A 106 -9.11 1.75 0.71
C ASP A 106 -9.25 0.44 1.51
N ARG A 107 -8.47 0.31 2.57
CA ARG A 107 -8.72 -0.71 3.57
C ARG A 107 -9.41 -0.06 4.75
N GLY A 108 -10.74 -0.10 4.73
CA GLY A 108 -11.50 0.05 5.97
C GLY A 108 -10.92 -0.93 7.00
N LEU A 109 -10.81 -0.51 8.26
CA LEU A 109 -10.54 -1.41 9.40
C LEU A 109 -11.75 -2.33 9.62
N SER A 110 -12.21 -3.02 8.58
CA SER A 110 -12.90 -4.27 8.77
C SER A 110 -11.80 -5.21 9.29
N HIS A 111 -11.75 -5.39 10.61
CA HIS A 111 -11.42 -6.69 11.15
C HIS A 111 -12.28 -7.69 10.39
N SER A 112 -11.77 -8.25 9.29
CA SER A 112 -12.55 -9.12 8.44
C SER A 112 -12.93 -10.31 9.32
N VAL A 113 -14.17 -10.34 9.77
CA VAL A 113 -14.81 -11.47 10.45
C VAL A 113 -15.11 -12.58 9.43
N THR A 114 -14.40 -12.61 8.30
CA THR A 114 -14.26 -13.85 7.55
C THR A 114 -13.44 -14.78 8.44
N PRO A 115 -13.93 -15.99 8.77
CA PRO A 115 -13.12 -16.97 9.47
C PRO A 115 -11.79 -17.09 8.73
N ARG A 116 -10.71 -16.56 9.31
CA ARG A 116 -9.37 -16.72 8.73
C ARG A 116 -9.18 -18.22 8.61
N ASP A 117 -9.02 -18.71 7.37
CA ASP A 117 -8.81 -20.13 7.15
C ASP A 117 -7.64 -20.58 8.03
N SER A 118 -7.92 -21.52 8.94
CA SER A 118 -6.90 -22.05 9.85
C SER A 118 -5.70 -22.59 9.08
N ALA A 119 -5.93 -23.18 7.90
CA ALA A 119 -4.85 -23.68 7.05
C ALA A 119 -3.95 -22.56 6.52
N PHE A 120 -4.54 -21.46 6.02
CA PHE A 120 -3.77 -20.27 5.61
C PHE A 120 -2.91 -19.74 6.76
N ARG A 121 -3.55 -19.49 7.91
CA ARG A 121 -2.88 -18.94 9.08
C ARG A 121 -1.74 -19.83 9.57
N ASP A 122 -1.96 -21.14 9.61
CA ASP A 122 -0.98 -22.08 10.16
C ASP A 122 0.20 -22.27 9.19
N LYS A 123 -0.03 -22.26 7.86
CA LYS A 123 1.04 -22.23 6.85
C LYS A 123 1.90 -20.97 6.95
N ILE A 124 1.28 -19.79 7.06
CA ILE A 124 1.98 -18.50 7.23
C ILE A 124 2.82 -18.50 8.52
N ARG A 125 2.25 -18.96 9.64
CA ARG A 125 2.95 -19.09 10.92
C ARG A 125 4.15 -20.02 10.85
N HIS A 126 3.98 -21.17 10.19
CA HIS A 126 5.04 -22.14 10.00
C HIS A 126 6.20 -21.56 9.19
N ARG A 127 5.89 -20.87 8.08
CA ARG A 127 6.87 -20.24 7.18
C ARG A 127 7.60 -19.08 7.85
N ASP A 128 6.87 -18.14 8.44
CA ASP A 128 7.41 -16.83 8.78
C ASP A 128 8.00 -16.74 10.18
N ARG A 129 7.48 -17.54 11.13
CA ARG A 129 8.02 -17.70 12.50
C ARG A 129 8.11 -16.41 13.35
N GLY A 130 7.70 -15.26 12.83
CA GLY A 130 7.76 -13.96 13.47
C GLY A 130 7.24 -12.85 12.54
N CYS A 131 7.33 -11.61 12.98
CA CYS A 131 6.90 -10.47 12.18
C CYS A 131 7.91 -10.21 11.06
N VAL A 132 7.49 -10.41 9.80
CA VAL A 132 8.42 -10.40 8.67
C VAL A 132 8.95 -9.02 8.32
N LEU A 133 8.24 -7.94 8.68
CA LEU A 133 8.63 -6.55 8.40
C LEU A 133 9.59 -5.98 9.45
N SER A 134 9.28 -6.15 10.73
CA SER A 134 10.18 -5.72 11.82
C SER A 134 11.36 -6.67 12.06
N GLY A 135 11.26 -7.92 11.58
CA GLY A 135 12.24 -8.99 11.85
C GLY A 135 12.12 -9.60 13.26
N VAL A 136 11.10 -9.24 14.03
CA VAL A 136 10.89 -9.77 15.39
C VAL A 136 10.49 -11.24 15.33
N ILE A 137 11.38 -12.12 15.79
CA ILE A 137 11.13 -13.57 15.87
C ILE A 137 10.20 -13.89 17.05
N ASN A 138 9.18 -14.71 16.81
CA ASN A 138 8.33 -15.23 17.87
C ASN A 138 9.01 -16.40 18.60
N LYS A 139 9.71 -16.11 19.70
CA LYS A 139 10.35 -17.14 20.57
C LYS A 139 9.36 -18.11 21.23
N ALA A 140 8.07 -17.84 21.16
CA ALA A 140 7.02 -18.70 21.71
C ALA A 140 6.29 -19.54 20.64
N ALA A 141 6.72 -19.45 19.37
CA ALA A 141 6.14 -20.18 18.25
C ALA A 141 6.17 -21.71 18.45
N ASP A 142 7.25 -22.25 19.03
CA ASP A 142 7.38 -23.70 19.30
C ASP A 142 6.44 -24.20 20.40
N ARG A 143 5.90 -23.29 21.21
CA ARG A 143 4.84 -23.59 22.19
C ARG A 143 3.44 -23.32 21.62
N GLY A 144 3.33 -23.06 20.31
CA GLY A 144 2.08 -22.70 19.66
C GLY A 144 1.50 -21.35 20.09
N ASN A 145 2.28 -20.52 20.80
CA ASN A 145 1.81 -19.22 21.27
C ASN A 145 2.10 -18.15 20.22
N TRP A 146 1.04 -17.68 19.57
CA TRP A 146 1.07 -16.68 18.52
C TRP A 146 0.43 -15.34 18.94
N LYS A 147 0.32 -15.09 20.26
CA LYS A 147 -0.20 -13.81 20.77
C LYS A 147 0.61 -12.65 20.17
N ALA A 148 -0.09 -11.58 19.77
CA ALA A 148 0.47 -10.40 19.11
C ALA A 148 1.04 -10.63 17.69
N PHE A 149 0.85 -11.81 17.08
CA PHE A 149 1.20 -12.08 15.69
C PHE A 149 -0.02 -12.51 14.88
N GLU A 150 -0.15 -11.95 13.69
CA GLU A 150 -1.31 -12.08 12.84
C GLU A 150 -0.90 -12.41 11.40
N ALA A 151 -1.57 -13.40 10.81
CA ALA A 151 -1.47 -13.63 9.39
C ALA A 151 -2.29 -12.55 8.68
N ALA A 152 -1.60 -11.78 7.86
CA ALA A 152 -2.15 -10.67 7.07
C ALA A 152 -2.17 -11.07 5.60
N HIS A 153 -3.27 -10.77 4.91
CA HIS A 153 -3.32 -10.91 3.47
C HIS A 153 -2.70 -9.69 2.78
N ILE A 154 -1.85 -9.93 1.78
CA ILE A 154 -1.22 -8.88 0.96
C ILE A 154 -2.27 -8.20 0.09
N TRP A 155 -3.14 -8.97 -0.55
CA TRP A 155 -4.40 -8.49 -1.13
C TRP A 155 -5.54 -8.78 -0.16
N PRO A 156 -6.31 -7.78 0.27
CA PRO A 156 -7.24 -7.96 1.39
C PRO A 156 -8.46 -8.76 0.96
N LEU A 157 -8.96 -9.63 1.85
CA LEU A 157 -10.18 -10.41 1.62
C LEU A 157 -11.41 -9.54 1.36
N SER A 158 -11.48 -8.35 1.97
CA SER A 158 -12.59 -7.40 1.75
C SER A 158 -12.67 -6.89 0.30
N LYS A 159 -11.59 -7.01 -0.48
CA LYS A 159 -11.51 -6.60 -1.89
C LYS A 159 -11.53 -7.81 -2.84
N GLY A 160 -12.32 -8.82 -2.49
CA GLY A 160 -12.50 -10.03 -3.30
C GLY A 160 -13.09 -9.75 -4.68
N THR A 161 -14.00 -8.78 -4.78
CA THR A 161 -14.56 -8.35 -6.07
C THR A 161 -13.46 -7.82 -7.00
N GLU A 162 -12.56 -6.98 -6.49
CA GLU A 162 -11.44 -6.44 -7.26
C GLU A 162 -10.41 -7.51 -7.61
N TRP A 163 -10.14 -8.45 -6.69
CA TRP A 163 -9.30 -9.62 -6.95
C TRP A 163 -9.83 -10.42 -8.15
N VAL A 164 -11.14 -10.65 -8.20
CA VAL A 164 -11.80 -11.36 -9.31
C VAL A 164 -11.76 -10.53 -10.58
N ARG A 165 -12.18 -9.25 -10.50
CA ARG A 165 -12.21 -8.34 -11.65
C ARG A 165 -10.84 -8.20 -12.32
N GLN A 166 -9.78 -8.16 -11.53
CA GLN A 166 -8.41 -8.04 -12.02
C GLN A 166 -7.75 -9.39 -12.32
N ASN A 167 -8.44 -10.52 -12.13
CA ASN A 167 -7.90 -11.87 -12.26
C ASN A 167 -6.58 -12.05 -11.47
N ALA A 168 -6.51 -11.52 -10.26
CA ALA A 168 -5.28 -11.44 -9.47
C ALA A 168 -4.75 -12.82 -9.04
N GLY A 169 -5.61 -13.83 -8.91
CA GLY A 169 -5.21 -15.20 -8.62
C GLY A 169 -4.41 -15.88 -9.73
N ARG A 170 -4.30 -15.28 -10.94
CA ARG A 170 -3.33 -15.73 -11.95
C ARG A 170 -1.88 -15.67 -11.46
N TRP A 171 -1.59 -14.81 -10.47
CA TRP A 171 -0.25 -14.66 -9.91
C TRP A 171 0.09 -15.69 -8.83
N VAL A 172 -0.92 -16.42 -8.33
CA VAL A 172 -0.76 -17.47 -7.34
C VAL A 172 -0.50 -18.80 -8.06
N THR A 173 0.63 -19.42 -7.71
CA THR A 173 1.22 -20.58 -8.38
C THR A 173 1.28 -21.84 -7.50
N ASP A 174 0.96 -21.74 -6.21
CA ASP A 174 1.01 -22.88 -5.26
C ASP A 174 -0.33 -23.63 -5.14
N SER A 175 -1.28 -23.29 -6.00
CA SER A 175 -2.70 -23.60 -5.85
C SER A 175 -3.32 -24.03 -7.18
N ASP A 176 -2.64 -24.93 -7.89
CA ASP A 176 -3.12 -25.47 -9.16
C ASP A 176 -4.49 -26.16 -8.97
N GLY A 177 -5.43 -25.86 -9.88
CA GLY A 177 -6.79 -26.40 -9.84
C GLY A 177 -7.77 -25.67 -8.90
N LEU A 178 -7.32 -24.69 -8.10
CA LEU A 178 -8.23 -23.83 -7.34
C LEU A 178 -8.86 -22.74 -8.23
N SER A 179 -10.08 -22.34 -7.88
CA SER A 179 -10.74 -21.17 -8.49
C SER A 179 -9.94 -19.90 -8.21
N ASN A 180 -10.19 -18.84 -8.98
CA ASN A 180 -9.52 -17.56 -8.76
C ASN A 180 -9.83 -17.02 -7.35
N GLU A 181 -11.07 -17.14 -6.91
CA GLU A 181 -11.58 -16.74 -5.60
C GLU A 181 -10.87 -17.50 -4.46
N ASP A 182 -10.75 -18.82 -4.59
CA ASP A 182 -10.12 -19.66 -3.55
C ASP A 182 -8.63 -19.36 -3.38
N LYS A 183 -7.96 -18.94 -4.45
CA LYS A 183 -6.54 -18.54 -4.43
C LYS A 183 -6.28 -17.31 -3.54
N MET A 184 -7.30 -16.56 -3.13
CA MET A 184 -7.14 -15.47 -2.15
C MET A 184 -6.58 -15.98 -0.81
N ASN A 185 -6.88 -17.22 -0.42
CA ASN A 185 -6.38 -17.84 0.82
C ASN A 185 -5.08 -18.61 0.63
N SER A 186 -4.38 -18.43 -0.50
CA SER A 186 -3.04 -18.97 -0.65
C SER A 186 -2.04 -18.28 0.28
N PRO A 187 -1.10 -19.02 0.92
CA PRO A 187 0.04 -18.43 1.64
C PRO A 187 0.88 -17.47 0.81
N GLN A 188 0.86 -17.60 -0.51
CA GLN A 188 1.51 -16.67 -1.44
C GLN A 188 0.88 -15.26 -1.43
N ASN A 189 -0.38 -15.14 -0.98
CA ASN A 189 -1.07 -13.88 -0.71
C ASN A 189 -0.99 -13.48 0.79
N GLY A 190 -0.07 -14.02 1.57
CA GLY A 190 -0.02 -13.78 3.01
C GLY A 190 1.37 -13.57 3.57
N ILE A 191 1.42 -12.84 4.69
CA ILE A 191 2.63 -12.61 5.51
C ILE A 191 2.26 -12.55 7.00
N LEU A 192 3.20 -12.93 7.88
CA LEU A 192 3.02 -12.83 9.33
C LEU A 192 3.54 -11.49 9.85
N LEU A 193 2.69 -10.76 10.56
CA LEU A 193 2.97 -9.44 11.08
C LEU A 193 2.73 -9.40 12.59
N SER A 194 3.44 -8.53 13.31
CA SER A 194 3.00 -8.15 14.66
C SER A 194 1.69 -7.35 14.56
N SER A 195 0.84 -7.34 15.59
CA SER A 195 -0.46 -6.66 15.51
C SER A 195 -0.34 -5.18 15.11
N ASN A 196 0.67 -4.45 15.60
CA ASN A 196 0.93 -3.07 15.17
C ASN A 196 1.38 -2.98 13.69
N SER A 197 2.30 -3.86 13.25
CA SER A 197 2.71 -3.91 11.83
C SER A 197 1.53 -4.22 10.91
N HIS A 198 0.61 -5.09 11.36
CA HIS A 198 -0.57 -5.46 10.61
C HIS A 198 -1.51 -4.26 10.41
N THR A 199 -1.75 -3.48 11.47
CA THR A 199 -2.54 -2.24 11.36
C THR A 199 -1.92 -1.29 10.34
N LEU A 200 -0.62 -1.02 10.46
CA LEU A 200 0.10 -0.09 9.59
C LEU A 200 0.17 -0.58 8.12
N PHE A 201 0.36 -1.88 7.91
CA PHE A 201 0.36 -2.48 6.58
C PHE A 201 -1.02 -2.40 5.91
N ASN A 202 -2.10 -2.59 6.68
CA ASN A 202 -3.45 -2.45 6.16
C ASN A 202 -3.78 -0.99 5.85
N SER A 203 -3.36 -0.04 6.69
CA SER A 203 -3.59 1.40 6.43
C SER A 203 -2.64 1.98 5.38
N HIS A 204 -1.92 1.16 4.62
CA HIS A 204 -0.95 1.60 3.62
C HIS A 204 0.20 2.46 4.17
N THR A 205 0.42 2.52 5.48
CA THR A 205 1.53 3.31 6.07
C THR A 205 2.84 2.52 6.10
N LEU A 206 2.78 1.20 5.92
CA LEU A 206 3.93 0.33 5.67
C LEU A 206 3.75 -0.47 4.39
N ALA A 207 4.80 -0.59 3.58
CA ALA A 207 4.84 -1.52 2.45
C ALA A 207 6.23 -2.12 2.25
N VAL A 208 6.34 -3.06 1.30
CA VAL A 208 7.62 -3.68 0.90
C VAL A 208 7.76 -3.58 -0.62
N ASN A 209 8.92 -3.13 -1.09
CA ASN A 209 9.25 -3.21 -2.51
C ASN A 209 10.22 -4.38 -2.77
N PRO A 210 9.77 -5.48 -3.44
CA PRO A 210 10.66 -6.58 -3.79
C PRO A 210 11.76 -6.18 -4.79
N GLU A 211 11.55 -5.14 -5.62
CA GLU A 211 12.55 -4.65 -6.57
C GLU A 211 13.71 -3.92 -5.87
N ALA A 212 13.44 -3.30 -4.73
CA ALA A 212 14.44 -2.71 -3.83
C ALA A 212 14.96 -3.73 -2.81
N ASN A 213 15.24 -4.97 -3.23
CA ASN A 213 15.73 -6.07 -2.37
C ASN A 213 14.83 -6.33 -1.14
N TYR A 214 13.52 -6.19 -1.30
CA TYR A 214 12.52 -6.32 -0.23
C TYR A 214 12.68 -5.31 0.91
N ARG A 215 13.13 -4.09 0.61
CA ARG A 215 13.16 -3.00 1.58
C ARG A 215 11.75 -2.66 2.07
N VAL A 216 11.63 -2.38 3.36
CA VAL A 216 10.41 -1.92 4.02
C VAL A 216 10.35 -0.40 3.97
N TYR A 217 9.22 0.15 3.55
CA TYR A 217 8.96 1.58 3.45
C TYR A 217 7.93 1.99 4.49
N ALA A 218 8.25 2.99 5.30
CA ALA A 218 7.30 3.73 6.11
C ALA A 218 6.93 5.03 5.39
N PHE A 219 5.63 5.28 5.24
CA PHE A 219 5.10 6.46 4.54
C PHE A 219 4.61 7.56 5.49
N ASP A 220 4.69 7.30 6.79
CA ASP A 220 4.31 8.17 7.89
C ASP A 220 5.38 8.06 9.00
N ASP A 221 5.19 8.71 10.14
CA ASP A 221 6.12 8.69 11.28
C ASP A 221 6.59 7.25 11.62
N ASP A 222 7.90 7.02 11.49
CA ASP A 222 8.51 5.72 11.72
C ASP A 222 8.77 5.43 13.21
N ASN A 223 7.69 5.46 14.00
CA ASN A 223 7.73 5.31 15.47
C ASN A 223 8.31 3.97 15.95
N PHE A 224 8.46 2.98 15.06
CA PHE A 224 8.91 1.63 15.39
C PHE A 224 10.18 1.20 14.63
N GLY A 225 10.77 2.09 13.81
CA GLY A 225 12.05 1.84 13.13
C GLY A 225 11.98 0.80 11.99
N TYR A 226 10.99 0.91 11.11
CA TYR A 226 10.81 0.06 9.92
C TYR A 226 11.64 0.50 8.72
N SER A 227 11.98 1.79 8.57
CA SER A 227 12.54 2.36 7.33
C SER A 227 13.92 1.80 6.95
N GLU A 228 14.62 1.18 7.89
CA GLU A 228 15.93 0.53 7.69
C GLU A 228 15.82 -1.00 7.63
N LYS A 229 14.60 -1.54 7.58
CA LYS A 229 14.35 -2.98 7.60
C LYS A 229 14.13 -3.53 6.19
N TYR A 230 14.32 -4.84 6.11
CA TYR A 230 14.05 -5.63 4.93
C TYR A 230 13.18 -6.81 5.33
N MET A 231 12.26 -7.20 4.46
CA MET A 231 11.38 -8.33 4.70
C MET A 231 12.19 -9.60 5.00
N SER A 232 11.77 -10.36 6.00
CA SER A 232 12.46 -11.58 6.44
C SER A 232 12.52 -12.63 5.33
N VAL A 233 13.69 -13.25 5.15
CA VAL A 233 13.98 -14.20 4.05
C VAL A 233 12.93 -15.31 3.87
N PRO A 234 12.41 -15.98 4.93
CA PRO A 234 11.45 -17.07 4.76
C PRO A 234 10.15 -16.66 4.04
N ALA A 235 9.80 -15.38 4.13
CA ALA A 235 8.56 -14.85 3.56
C ALA A 235 8.73 -14.37 2.11
N ARG A 236 9.95 -14.20 1.62
CA ARG A 236 10.25 -13.73 0.24
C ARG A 236 9.92 -14.80 -0.78
N GLN A 237 9.64 -14.41 -2.02
CA GLN A 237 9.21 -15.31 -3.10
C GLN A 237 10.16 -16.50 -3.34
N ASN A 238 11.47 -16.29 -3.15
CA ASN A 238 12.49 -17.34 -3.30
C ASN A 238 12.47 -18.41 -2.19
N GLY A 239 11.61 -18.27 -1.18
CA GLY A 239 11.29 -19.31 -0.20
C GLY A 239 10.34 -20.37 -0.77
N GLU A 240 10.20 -21.50 -0.07
CA GLU A 240 9.45 -22.68 -0.52
C GLU A 240 7.99 -22.37 -0.93
N VAL A 241 7.32 -21.46 -0.20
CA VAL A 241 6.00 -20.89 -0.53
C VAL A 241 5.96 -19.40 -0.13
N GLY A 242 6.92 -18.62 -0.63
CA GLY A 242 7.03 -17.20 -0.32
C GLY A 242 5.84 -16.36 -0.79
N ALA A 243 5.69 -15.16 -0.22
CA ALA A 243 4.81 -14.13 -0.76
C ALA A 243 5.17 -13.83 -2.22
N ARG A 244 4.17 -13.61 -3.08
CA ARG A 244 4.42 -13.26 -4.48
C ARG A 244 4.88 -11.82 -4.60
N ASP A 245 5.97 -11.62 -5.32
CA ASP A 245 6.53 -10.31 -5.60
C ASP A 245 5.50 -9.43 -6.31
N THR A 246 4.71 -9.99 -7.24
CA THR A 246 3.65 -9.25 -7.92
C THR A 246 2.56 -8.74 -6.97
N LEU A 247 2.24 -9.48 -5.90
CA LEU A 247 1.28 -9.04 -4.90
C LEU A 247 1.88 -7.98 -3.96
N LEU A 248 3.16 -8.13 -3.61
CA LEU A 248 3.90 -7.12 -2.84
C LEU A 248 4.05 -5.82 -3.63
N GLN A 249 4.42 -5.89 -4.91
CA GLN A 249 4.47 -4.75 -5.83
C GLN A 249 3.11 -4.07 -5.97
N TRP A 250 2.04 -4.85 -6.09
CA TRP A 250 0.69 -4.31 -6.09
C TRP A 250 0.44 -3.51 -4.80
N HIS A 251 0.67 -4.10 -3.62
CA HIS A 251 0.46 -3.42 -2.34
C HIS A 251 1.34 -2.16 -2.19
N PHE A 252 2.60 -2.23 -2.63
CA PHE A 252 3.51 -1.08 -2.64
C PHE A 252 2.97 0.05 -3.53
N ARG A 253 2.50 -0.25 -4.74
CA ARG A 253 1.86 0.71 -5.65
C ARG A 253 0.65 1.38 -5.00
N GLN A 254 -0.23 0.60 -4.38
CA GLN A 254 -1.38 1.14 -3.64
C GLN A 254 -0.94 2.07 -2.51
N SER A 255 0.15 1.71 -1.81
CA SER A 255 0.68 2.50 -0.71
C SER A 255 1.30 3.82 -1.18
N VAL A 256 2.03 3.82 -2.30
CA VAL A 256 2.52 5.06 -2.91
C VAL A 256 1.36 5.96 -3.35
N LEU A 257 0.35 5.40 -4.03
CA LEU A 257 -0.83 6.17 -4.46
C LEU A 257 -1.59 6.78 -3.27
N ALA A 258 -1.82 5.98 -2.22
CA ALA A 258 -2.55 6.41 -1.03
C ALA A 258 -1.79 7.48 -0.22
N ASN A 259 -0.46 7.41 -0.15
CA ASN A 259 0.30 8.35 0.68
C ASN A 259 0.80 9.58 -0.07
N MET A 260 1.11 9.45 -1.36
CA MET A 260 1.92 10.45 -2.05
C MET A 260 1.16 11.25 -3.11
N ARG A 261 0.04 10.76 -3.65
CA ARG A 261 -0.73 11.49 -4.67
C ARG A 261 -1.59 12.58 -4.03
N GLY A 262 -1.57 13.80 -4.58
CA GLY A 262 -2.36 14.92 -4.09
C GLY A 262 -2.11 15.17 -2.60
N ALA A 263 -3.16 15.37 -1.80
CA ALA A 263 -3.07 15.48 -0.34
C ALA A 263 -2.83 14.12 0.38
N GLY A 264 -2.86 13.01 -0.36
CA GLY A 264 -2.91 11.66 0.19
C GLY A 264 -4.31 11.29 0.69
N GLU A 265 -4.46 10.04 1.10
CA GLU A 265 -5.67 9.51 1.70
C GLU A 265 -5.94 10.16 3.07
N PRO A 266 -7.20 10.47 3.42
CA PRO A 266 -7.55 10.91 4.77
C PRO A 266 -7.11 9.90 5.83
N ILE A 267 -6.58 10.36 6.96
CA ILE A 267 -6.24 9.50 8.08
C ILE A 267 -7.54 9.18 8.84
N TRP A 268 -7.85 7.90 8.98
CA TRP A 268 -9.00 7.42 9.74
C TRP A 268 -8.54 6.89 11.09
N ASP A 269 -8.74 7.69 12.15
CA ASP A 269 -8.62 7.18 13.51
C ASP A 269 -9.94 6.50 13.89
N TYR A 270 -9.99 5.18 13.75
CA TYR A 270 -11.16 4.39 14.16
C TYR A 270 -11.17 4.23 15.68
N GLY A 271 -11.24 5.35 16.40
CA GLY A 271 -11.60 5.36 17.81
C GLY A 271 -13.08 4.98 17.93
N PRO A 272 -13.47 4.09 18.87
CA PRO A 272 -14.86 3.66 19.05
C PRO A 272 -15.84 4.80 19.41
N ASN A 273 -15.35 6.02 19.66
CA ASN A 273 -16.14 7.16 20.14
C ASN A 273 -15.93 8.45 19.33
N GLU A 274 -15.45 8.42 18.08
CA GLU A 274 -15.34 9.67 17.31
C GLU A 274 -16.70 10.22 16.87
N GLU A 275 -17.22 11.17 17.66
CA GLU A 275 -18.21 12.17 17.24
C GLU A 275 -17.52 13.20 16.31
N GLY A 276 -17.30 12.83 15.05
CA GLY A 276 -16.77 13.72 14.01
C GLY A 276 -17.62 13.71 12.73
N ASP A 277 -17.43 14.69 11.85
CA ASP A 277 -18.10 14.77 10.54
C ASP A 277 -17.59 13.67 9.60
N VAL A 278 -18.10 12.45 9.81
CA VAL A 278 -17.82 11.25 9.00
C VAL A 278 -18.22 11.49 7.54
N VAL A 279 -19.29 12.24 7.28
CA VAL A 279 -19.79 12.51 5.92
C VAL A 279 -18.84 13.46 5.19
N GLY A 280 -18.40 14.55 5.82
CA GLY A 280 -17.41 15.48 5.25
C GLY A 280 -16.07 14.80 4.93
N ARG A 281 -15.60 13.88 5.78
CA ARG A 281 -14.39 13.08 5.55
C ARG A 281 -14.53 12.07 4.41
N LEU A 282 -15.71 11.48 4.25
CA LEU A 282 -16.01 10.64 3.10
C LEU A 282 -16.00 11.47 1.81
N LEU A 283 -16.64 12.65 1.85
CA LEU A 283 -16.78 13.61 0.74
C LEU A 283 -15.46 14.25 0.28
N SER A 284 -14.44 14.30 1.14
CA SER A 284 -13.11 14.81 0.78
C SER A 284 -12.18 13.76 0.15
N SER A 285 -12.62 12.51 0.00
CA SER A 285 -11.84 11.45 -0.62
C SER A 285 -12.27 11.20 -2.08
N ASP A 286 -11.33 10.84 -2.94
CA ASP A 286 -11.61 10.37 -4.31
C ASP A 286 -12.48 9.09 -4.36
N HIS A 287 -12.78 8.50 -3.19
CA HIS A 287 -13.47 7.22 -3.00
C HIS A 287 -14.84 7.33 -2.32
N THR A 288 -15.44 8.53 -2.30
CA THR A 288 -16.73 8.86 -1.67
C THR A 288 -17.78 7.74 -1.67
N MET A 289 -18.12 7.22 -2.86
CA MET A 289 -19.21 6.24 -3.00
C MET A 289 -18.83 4.83 -2.55
N THR A 290 -17.60 4.39 -2.84
CA THR A 290 -17.11 3.07 -2.40
C THR A 290 -16.99 3.01 -0.89
N ARG A 291 -16.44 4.07 -0.28
CA ARG A 291 -16.31 4.21 1.18
C ARG A 291 -17.64 4.28 1.89
N LEU A 292 -18.62 4.99 1.33
CA LEU A 292 -19.97 5.05 1.90
C LEU A 292 -20.60 3.66 1.92
N GLY A 293 -20.43 2.89 0.85
CA GLY A 293 -20.87 1.50 0.79
C GLY A 293 -20.22 0.61 1.85
N GLU A 294 -18.90 0.73 2.03
CA GLU A 294 -18.15 -0.08 3.01
C GLU A 294 -18.46 0.28 4.45
N GLU A 295 -18.54 1.57 4.79
CA GLU A 295 -18.90 2.04 6.13
C GLU A 295 -20.34 1.66 6.50
N VAL A 296 -21.28 1.82 5.55
CA VAL A 296 -22.67 1.36 5.73
C VAL A 296 -22.70 -0.16 5.90
N GLY A 297 -21.94 -0.91 5.09
CA GLY A 297 -21.82 -2.36 5.21
C GLY A 297 -21.26 -2.81 6.57
N ALA A 298 -20.20 -2.16 7.06
CA ALA A 298 -19.59 -2.45 8.36
C ALA A 298 -20.54 -2.13 9.53
N ARG A 299 -21.22 -0.98 9.49
CA ARG A 299 -22.21 -0.60 10.52
C ARG A 299 -23.43 -1.51 10.52
N LEU A 300 -23.92 -1.90 9.34
CA LEU A 300 -25.02 -2.87 9.22
C LEU A 300 -24.60 -4.24 9.78
N ALA A 301 -23.37 -4.69 9.51
CA ALA A 301 -22.82 -5.91 10.09
C ALA A 301 -22.71 -5.86 11.63
N LEU A 302 -22.32 -4.71 12.20
CA LEU A 302 -22.32 -4.48 13.65
C LEU A 302 -23.75 -4.50 14.25
N THR A 303 -24.75 -3.95 13.55
CA THR A 303 -26.15 -3.99 14.02
C THR A 303 -26.79 -5.38 13.91
N SER A 304 -26.26 -6.26 13.05
CA SER A 304 -26.72 -7.65 12.93
C SER A 304 -26.28 -8.57 14.09
N TYR A 305 -25.45 -8.06 15.01
CA TYR A 305 -25.01 -8.73 16.24
C TYR A 305 -25.75 -8.27 17.50
N LEU A 306 -26.97 -7.72 17.37
CA LEU A 306 -27.85 -7.62 18.53
C LEU A 306 -28.41 -9.02 18.84
N PRO A 307 -28.21 -9.56 20.07
CA PRO A 307 -28.78 -10.84 20.44
C PRO A 307 -30.30 -10.77 20.31
N SER A 308 -30.88 -11.82 19.73
CA SER A 308 -32.31 -12.06 19.57
C SER A 308 -33.04 -12.35 20.89
N SER A 309 -32.64 -11.71 21.98
CA SER A 309 -33.35 -11.70 23.25
C SER A 309 -33.84 -10.29 23.53
N LEU A 310 -35.00 -9.93 22.97
CA LEU A 310 -35.99 -8.97 23.49
C LEU A 310 -37.10 -8.71 22.43
N ARG A 311 -37.54 -9.76 21.74
CA ARG A 311 -38.86 -9.80 21.09
C ARG A 311 -39.57 -11.04 21.60
N ASP A 312 -40.13 -10.90 22.80
CA ASP A 312 -41.39 -11.51 23.25
C ASP A 312 -41.52 -11.22 24.76
N ASP A 313 -42.27 -10.17 25.09
CA ASP A 313 -43.44 -10.26 25.97
C ASP A 313 -44.02 -8.86 26.27
N ARG A 314 -45.27 -8.70 25.79
CA ARG A 314 -46.26 -7.60 25.98
C ARG A 314 -46.27 -6.46 24.96
#